data_AF-A0A3C0XRB4-F1
#
_entry.id   AF-A0A3C0XRB4-F1
#
_cell.length_a   1.000
_cell.length_b   1.000
_cell.length_c   1.000
_cell.angle_alpha   90.00
_cell.angle_beta   90.00
_cell.angle_gamma   90.00
#
_symmetry.space_group_name_H-M   'P 1'
#
loop_
_entity.id
_entity.type
_entity.pdbx_description
1 polymer ?
#
loop_
_entity_poly.entity_id
_entity_poly.type
_entity_poly.pdbx_seq_one_letter_code
_entity_poly.pdbx_strand_id
1 'polypeptide(L)'
;MKVFETFRDAFRAPDLRVKILFTLAMLLVFRFLAHVPLPGVDQTQLASILQNNQLLSLLDLFSGGGLSRFSVVALGVNPYINASI
;
A
#
# COMPACT_ATOMS: atom_id res chain seq x y z
N MET A 1 -1.75 22.89 22.58
CA MET A 1 -0.39 22.30 22.41
C MET A 1 -0.22 20.89 22.98
N LYS A 2 -1.20 20.27 23.65
CA LYS A 2 -1.05 18.91 24.23
C LYS A 2 -0.83 17.79 23.22
N VAL A 3 -1.51 17.84 22.06
CA VAL A 3 -1.41 16.79 21.02
C VAL A 3 0.03 16.63 20.50
N PHE A 4 0.73 17.75 20.27
CA PHE A 4 2.12 17.72 19.78
C PHE A 4 3.08 17.12 20.81
N GLU A 5 2.86 17.39 22.09
CA GLU A 5 3.63 16.78 23.18
C GLU A 5 3.40 15.27 23.24
N THR A 6 2.14 14.81 23.08
CA THR A 6 1.81 13.37 23.02
C THR A 6 2.52 12.66 21.87
N PHE A 7 2.57 13.26 20.67
CA PHE A 7 3.34 12.71 19.56
C PHE A 7 4.84 12.64 19.89
N ARG A 8 5.41 13.70 20.47
CA ARG A 8 6.84 13.71 20.85
C ARG A 8 7.16 12.66 21.90
N ASP A 9 6.29 12.49 22.89
CA ASP A 9 6.47 11.52 23.96
C ASP A 9 6.31 10.08 23.45
N ALA A 10 5.45 9.87 22.44
CA ALA A 10 5.32 8.58 21.76
C ALA A 10 6.64 8.13 21.09
N PHE A 11 7.41 9.07 20.52
CA PHE A 11 8.73 8.77 19.97
C PHE A 11 9.84 8.63 21.02
N ARG A 12 9.62 9.11 22.24
CA ARG A 12 10.56 8.98 23.37
C ARG A 12 10.41 7.65 24.10
N ALA A 13 9.20 7.11 24.19
CA ALA A 13 8.96 5.81 24.81
C ALA A 13 9.64 4.70 23.98
N PRO A 14 10.59 3.94 24.55
CA PRO A 14 11.41 2.99 23.78
C PRO A 14 10.58 1.86 23.14
N ASP A 15 9.61 1.30 23.87
CA ASP A 15 8.72 0.26 23.34
C ASP A 15 7.87 0.79 22.15
N LEU A 16 7.30 1.99 22.31
CA LEU A 16 6.44 2.57 21.27
C LEU A 16 7.25 2.99 20.04
N ARG A 17 8.45 3.54 20.23
CA ARG A 17 9.39 3.86 19.14
C ARG A 17 9.73 2.63 18.31
N VAL A 18 10.02 1.48 18.94
CA VAL A 18 10.32 0.23 18.22
C VAL A 18 9.12 -0.22 17.39
N LYS A 19 7.92 -0.18 17.95
CA LYS A 19 6.68 -0.52 17.22
C LYS A 19 6.43 0.41 16.04
N ILE A 20 6.60 1.71 16.22
CA ILE A 20 6.45 2.70 15.14
C ILE A 20 7.46 2.44 14.03
N LEU A 21 8.74 2.23 14.37
CA LEU A 21 9.79 1.95 13.39
C LEU A 21 9.54 0.63 12.65
N PHE A 22 9.08 -0.40 13.34
CA PHE A 22 8.71 -1.68 12.73
C PHE A 22 7.56 -1.51 11.73
N THR A 23 6.48 -0.82 12.12
CA THR A 23 5.35 -0.56 11.22
C THR A 23 5.78 0.25 10.01
N LEU A 24 6.60 1.30 10.20
CA LEU A 24 7.15 2.09 9.08
C LEU A 24 8.03 1.25 8.17
N ALA A 25 8.86 0.36 8.71
CA ALA A 25 9.68 -0.57 7.93
C ALA A 25 8.80 -1.52 7.10
N MET A 26 7.75 -2.08 7.69
CA MET A 26 6.79 -2.94 6.96
C MET A 26 6.07 -2.17 5.85
N LEU A 27 5.67 -0.91 6.09
CA LEU A 27 5.07 -0.06 5.06
C LEU A 27 6.05 0.23 3.92
N LEU A 28 7.34 0.43 4.21
CA LEU A 28 8.37 0.59 3.18
C LEU A 28 8.55 -0.68 2.35
N VAL A 29 8.57 -1.85 2.99
CA VAL A 29 8.64 -3.14 2.27
C VAL A 29 7.43 -3.31 1.36
N PHE A 30 6.22 -3.09 1.88
CA PHE A 30 5.00 -3.12 1.05
C PHE A 30 5.08 -2.14 -0.12
N ARG A 31 5.57 -0.92 0.14
CA ARG A 31 5.72 0.11 -0.90
C ARG A 31 6.72 -0.31 -1.96
N PHE A 32 7.82 -0.97 -1.59
CA PHE A 32 8.78 -1.53 -2.54
C PHE A 32 8.13 -2.60 -3.42
N LEU A 33 7.42 -3.57 -2.82
CA LEU A 33 6.72 -4.63 -3.55
C LEU A 33 5.68 -4.08 -4.54
N ALA A 34 4.95 -3.03 -4.16
CA ALA A 34 3.99 -2.36 -5.04
C ALA A 34 4.63 -1.66 -6.25
N HIS A 35 5.95 -1.41 -6.23
CA HIS A 35 6.68 -0.86 -7.37
C HIS A 35 7.34 -1.91 -8.25
N VAL A 36 7.40 -3.18 -7.83
CA VAL A 36 7.99 -4.27 -8.62
C VAL A 36 6.91 -4.80 -9.59
N PRO A 37 6.98 -4.49 -10.90
CA PRO A 37 6.02 -5.00 -11.87
C PRO A 37 6.30 -6.47 -12.19
N LEU A 38 5.25 -7.24 -12.50
CA LEU A 38 5.40 -8.59 -13.02
C LEU A 38 5.84 -8.55 -14.50
N PRO A 39 6.73 -9.45 -14.93
CA PRO A 39 7.15 -9.51 -16.33
C PRO A 39 5.99 -9.99 -17.23
N GLY A 40 5.95 -9.48 -18.46
CA GLY A 40 4.97 -9.91 -19.47
C GLY A 40 3.67 -9.11 -19.52
N VAL A 41 3.56 -8.00 -18.78
CA VAL A 41 2.39 -7.10 -18.84
C VAL A 41 2.74 -5.78 -19.52
N ASP A 42 1.90 -5.39 -20.48
CA ASP A 42 1.98 -4.09 -21.15
C ASP A 42 1.33 -3.01 -20.29
N GLN A 43 2.16 -2.16 -19.68
CA GLN A 43 1.70 -1.07 -18.82
C GLN A 43 0.93 0.01 -19.60
N THR A 44 1.17 0.17 -20.90
CA THR A 44 0.49 1.19 -21.71
C THR A 44 -0.97 0.81 -21.96
N GLN A 45 -1.22 -0.47 -22.27
CA GLN A 45 -2.57 -1.01 -22.42
C GLN A 45 -3.29 -1.09 -21.07
N LEU A 46 -2.59 -1.42 -19.99
CA LEU A 46 -3.19 -1.45 -18.66
C LEU A 46 -3.64 -0.06 -18.19
N ALA A 47 -2.84 0.97 -18.43
CA ALA A 47 -3.19 2.34 -18.11
C ALA A 47 -4.44 2.79 -18.87
N SER A 48 -4.57 2.42 -20.15
CA SER A 48 -5.76 2.78 -20.94
C SER A 48 -7.02 2.06 -20.43
N ILE A 49 -6.92 0.78 -20.02
CA ILE A 49 -8.05 0.05 -19.43
C ILE A 49 -8.50 0.68 -18.12
N LEU A 50 -7.55 1.04 -17.24
CA LEU A 50 -7.85 1.65 -15.94
C LEU A 50 -8.48 3.04 -16.07
N GLN A 51 -8.02 3.84 -17.03
CA GLN A 51 -8.62 5.16 -17.31
C GLN A 51 -10.05 5.03 -17.84
N ASN A 52 -10.33 4.00 -18.64
CA ASN A 52 -11.66 3.77 -19.22
C ASN A 52 -12.63 3.04 -18.27
N ASN A 53 -12.15 2.53 -17.13
CA ASN A 53 -12.96 1.71 -16.22
C ASN A 53 -12.87 2.22 -14.78
N GLN A 54 -13.89 2.97 -14.36
CA GLN A 54 -13.97 3.57 -13.03
C GLN A 54 -13.93 2.54 -11.88
N LEU A 55 -14.48 1.33 -12.11
CA LEU A 55 -14.46 0.27 -11.10
C LEU A 55 -13.05 -0.29 -10.91
N LEU A 56 -12.30 -0.49 -12.00
CA LEU A 56 -10.91 -0.91 -11.91
C LEU A 56 -10.02 0.18 -11.29
N SER A 57 -10.30 1.45 -11.57
CA SER A 57 -9.62 2.58 -10.92
C SER A 57 -9.87 2.60 -9.41
N LEU A 58 -11.12 2.35 -8.99
CA LEU A 58 -11.44 2.18 -7.56
C LEU A 58 -10.71 0.99 -6.93
N LEU A 59 -10.64 -0.13 -7.65
CA LEU A 59 -9.91 -1.30 -7.19
C LEU A 59 -8.41 -1.02 -7.05
N ASP A 60 -7.82 -0.24 -7.96
CA ASP A 60 -6.43 0.20 -7.87
C ASP A 60 -6.18 1.07 -6.63
N LEU A 61 -7.11 1.98 -6.31
CA LEU A 61 -7.04 2.79 -5.09
C LEU A 61 -7.02 1.91 -3.83
N PHE A 62 -7.89 0.90 -3.75
CA PHE A 62 -7.90 -0.04 -2.62
C PHE A 62 -6.68 -0.97 -2.59
N SER A 63 -6.05 -1.24 -3.74
CA SER A 63 -4.79 -1.97 -3.81
C SER A 63 -3.57 -1.13 -3.41
N GLY A 64 -3.71 0.20 -3.28
CA GLY A 64 -2.60 1.11 -3.02
C GLY A 64 -1.76 1.46 -4.26
N GLY A 65 -2.35 1.40 -5.45
CA GLY A 65 -1.66 1.63 -6.72
C GLY A 65 -0.91 0.40 -7.26
N GLY A 66 -1.19 -0.79 -6.73
CA GLY A 66 -0.55 -2.02 -7.13
C GLY A 66 -1.06 -2.55 -8.47
N LEU A 67 -2.35 -2.30 -8.78
CA LEU A 67 -3.01 -2.77 -9.99
C LEU A 67 -2.57 -1.97 -11.22
N SER A 68 -2.41 -0.65 -11.10
CA SER A 68 -1.97 0.22 -12.21
C SER A 68 -0.57 -0.08 -12.75
N ARG A 69 0.26 -0.72 -11.94
CA ARG A 69 1.63 -1.13 -12.30
C ARG A 69 1.74 -2.65 -12.49
N PHE A 70 0.63 -3.36 -12.36
CA PHE A 70 0.55 -4.82 -12.29
C PHE A 70 1.68 -5.42 -11.44
N SER A 71 1.77 -4.93 -10.20
CA SER A 71 2.86 -5.27 -9.29
C SER A 71 2.71 -6.67 -8.69
N VAL A 72 3.76 -7.15 -8.01
CA VAL A 72 3.71 -8.42 -7.25
C VAL A 72 2.55 -8.43 -6.24
N VAL A 73 2.16 -7.26 -5.73
CA VAL A 73 1.03 -7.06 -4.82
C VAL A 73 -0.13 -6.33 -5.51
N ALA A 74 -0.45 -6.70 -6.75
CA ALA A 74 -1.45 -6.01 -7.58
C ALA A 74 -2.83 -5.85 -6.93
N LEU A 75 -3.26 -6.80 -6.10
CA LEU A 75 -4.56 -6.75 -5.39
C LEU A 75 -4.43 -6.31 -3.93
N GLY A 76 -3.22 -5.97 -3.47
CA GLY A 76 -2.95 -5.59 -2.08
C GLY A 76 -3.46 -6.64 -1.09
N VAL A 77 -4.16 -6.17 -0.05
CA VAL A 77 -4.74 -7.01 1.00
C VAL A 77 -6.16 -7.50 0.68
N ASN A 78 -6.76 -7.11 -0.45
CA ASN A 78 -8.15 -7.44 -0.80
C ASN A 78 -8.45 -8.94 -0.83
N PRO A 79 -7.58 -9.83 -1.35
CA PRO A 79 -7.84 -11.28 -1.32
C PRO A 79 -7.97 -11.81 0.12
N TYR A 80 -7.15 -11.30 1.04
CA TYR A 80 -7.22 -11.67 2.45
C TYR A 80 -8.51 -11.16 3.10
N ILE A 81 -8.90 -9.91 2.84
CA ILE A 81 -10.16 -9.34 3.35
C ILE A 81 -11.34 -10.18 2.89
N ASN A 82 -11.41 -10.49 1.59
CA ASN A 82 -12.49 -11.29 1.01
C ASN A 82 -12.53 -12.71 1.56
N ALA A 83 -11.39 -13.32 1.86
CA ALA A 83 -11.35 -14.65 2.46
C ALA A 83 -11.74 -14.66 3.96
N SER A 84 -11.68 -13.51 4.63
CA SER A 84 -11.95 -13.38 6.06
C SER A 84 -13.42 -13.08 6.40
N ILE A 85 -14.26 -12.76 5.41
CA ILE A 85 -15.68 -12.42 5.53
C ILE A 85 -16.52 -13.61 5.08
#